data_AF-A0A7T3T567-F1
#
_entry.id   AF-A0A7T3T567-F1
#
_cell.length_a   1.000
_cell.length_b   1.000
_cell.length_c   1.000
_cell.angle_alpha   90.00
_cell.angle_beta   90.00
_cell.angle_gamma   90.00
#
_symmetry.space_group_name_H-M   'P 1'
#
loop_
_entity.id
_entity.type
_entity.pdbx_description
1 polymer ?
#
loop_
_entity_poly.entity_id
_entity_poly.type
_entity_poly.pdbx_seq_one_letter_code
_entity_poly.pdbx_strand_id
1 'polypeptide(L)'
;MNKQPPLNLCEALYSFENLTVLVAPIEYVLGMKMVSTREQDLKDIGAIIKYKHFRSPFNTFDDLKSMGFDNIDFSVLLEGFSYAYGIDWLEEFFKENQEKLRRYY
;
A
#
# COMPACT_ATOMS: atom_id res chain seq x y z
N MET A 1 -13.17 -1.16 14.11
CA MET A 1 -11.82 -0.70 14.51
C MET A 1 -10.80 -1.39 13.61
N ASN A 2 -9.73 -0.71 13.19
CA ASN A 2 -8.69 -1.31 12.36
C ASN A 2 -7.99 -2.44 13.14
N LYS A 3 -7.55 -3.48 12.42
CA LYS A 3 -6.78 -4.58 13.01
C LYS A 3 -5.43 -4.04 13.49
N GLN A 4 -5.04 -4.39 14.71
CA GLN A 4 -3.73 -4.00 15.24
C GLN A 4 -2.60 -4.64 14.41
N PRO A 5 -1.54 -3.90 14.07
CA PRO A 5 -0.37 -4.47 13.40
C PRO A 5 0.30 -5.57 14.25
N PRO A 6 0.82 -6.64 13.62
CA PRO A 6 1.64 -7.64 14.30
C PRO A 6 2.86 -6.99 14.97
N LEU A 7 3.08 -7.25 16.26
CA LEU A 7 4.17 -6.64 17.03
C LEU A 7 5.56 -6.93 16.46
N ASN A 8 5.73 -8.09 15.81
CA ASN A 8 6.98 -8.47 15.17
C ASN A 8 7.31 -7.66 13.91
N LEU A 9 6.34 -6.92 13.36
CA LEU A 9 6.57 -5.99 12.26
C LEU A 9 6.86 -4.56 12.73
N CYS A 10 6.52 -4.24 13.98
CA CYS A 10 6.68 -2.90 14.50
C CYS A 10 8.10 -2.64 15.02
N GLU A 11 8.53 -1.39 14.91
CA GLU A 11 9.78 -0.90 15.47
C GLU A 11 9.52 0.08 16.62
N ALA A 12 10.48 0.20 17.53
CA ALA A 12 10.41 1.18 18.61
C ALA A 12 10.68 2.58 18.07
N LEU A 13 9.67 3.44 18.10
CA LEU A 13 9.78 4.85 17.73
C LEU A 13 10.34 5.68 18.90
N TYR A 14 9.90 5.38 20.11
CA TYR A 14 10.32 6.09 21.32
C TYR A 14 10.22 5.18 22.54
N SER A 15 11.15 5.32 23.48
CA SER A 15 11.13 4.62 24.76
C SER A 15 11.34 5.61 25.90
N PHE A 16 10.49 5.57 26.91
CA PHE A 16 10.58 6.42 28.10
C PHE A 16 10.19 5.65 29.35
N GLU A 17 11.13 5.48 30.27
CA GLU A 17 10.99 4.73 31.54
C GLU A 17 10.28 3.37 31.34
N ASN A 18 8.96 3.35 31.48
CA ASN A 18 8.12 2.15 31.44
C ASN A 18 7.20 2.07 30.19
N LEU A 19 7.37 2.98 29.21
CA LEU A 19 6.57 3.04 27.99
C LEU A 19 7.45 2.94 26.75
N THR A 20 7.13 2.00 25.85
CA THR A 20 7.69 1.94 24.50
C THR A 20 6.59 2.17 23.49
N VAL A 21 6.75 3.20 22.67
CA VAL A 21 5.87 3.49 21.54
C VAL A 21 6.38 2.74 20.33
N LEU A 22 5.54 1.85 19.81
CA LEU A 22 5.84 1.07 18.61
C LEU A 22 5.13 1.68 17.40
N VAL A 23 5.81 1.67 16.25
CA VAL A 23 5.25 2.11 14.97
C VAL A 23 5.34 0.97 13.96
N ALA A 24 4.27 0.77 13.20
CA ALA A 24 4.27 -0.16 12.08
C ALA A 24 4.95 0.50 10.86
N PRO A 25 5.59 -0.28 9.98
CA PRO A 25 6.17 0.25 8.75
C PRO A 25 5.08 0.90 7.89
N ILE A 26 5.43 1.96 7.17
CA ILE A 26 4.47 2.72 6.36
C ILE A 26 3.86 1.86 5.25
N GLU A 27 4.53 0.79 4.83
CA GLU A 27 4.01 -0.25 3.94
C GLU A 27 2.85 -1.03 4.54
N TYR A 28 2.91 -1.34 5.84
CA TYR A 28 1.77 -1.94 6.52
C TYR A 28 0.61 -0.94 6.60
N VAL A 29 0.90 0.35 6.81
CA VAL A 29 -0.11 1.42 6.78
C VAL A 29 -0.75 1.54 5.38
N LEU A 30 0.03 1.40 4.31
CA LEU A 30 -0.49 1.32 2.94
C LEU A 30 -1.52 0.18 2.82
N GLY A 31 -1.18 -1.03 3.29
CA GLY A 31 -2.12 -2.15 3.32
C GLY A 31 -3.40 -1.85 4.11
N MET A 32 -3.28 -1.20 5.27
CA MET A 32 -4.45 -0.78 6.05
C MET A 32 -5.34 0.21 5.29
N LYS A 33 -4.75 1.17 4.56
CA LYS A 33 -5.46 2.14 3.73
C LYS A 33 -6.20 1.46 2.57
N MET A 34 -5.53 0.51 1.92
CA MET A 34 -6.07 -0.31 0.84
C MET A 34 -7.32 -1.11 1.26
N VAL A 35 -7.44 -1.53 2.52
CA VAL A 35 -8.62 -2.24 3.04
C VAL A 35 -9.82 -1.30 3.31
N SER A 36 -9.57 -0.03 3.60
CA SER A 36 -10.61 0.95 3.96
C SER A 36 -11.33 1.54 2.74
N THR A 37 -10.63 1.63 1.60
CA THR A 37 -11.13 2.08 0.28
C THR A 37 -11.97 3.36 0.30
N ARG A 38 -11.73 4.28 1.24
CA ARG A 38 -12.41 5.59 1.26
C ARG A 38 -11.69 6.53 0.31
N GLU A 39 -12.40 7.52 -0.22
CA GLU A 39 -11.82 8.50 -1.15
C GLU A 39 -10.60 9.23 -0.57
N GLN A 40 -10.62 9.54 0.73
CA GLN A 40 -9.46 10.12 1.42
C GLN A 40 -8.26 9.17 1.49
N ASP A 41 -8.50 7.86 1.56
CA ASP A 41 -7.43 6.86 1.62
C ASP A 41 -6.68 6.75 0.29
N LEU A 42 -7.30 7.07 -0.86
CA LEU A 42 -6.64 7.06 -2.18
C LEU A 42 -5.52 8.09 -2.27
N LYS A 43 -5.72 9.29 -1.71
CA LYS A 43 -4.69 10.33 -1.65
C LYS A 43 -3.53 9.91 -0.76
N ASP A 44 -3.83 9.28 0.38
CA ASP A 44 -2.82 8.75 1.29
C ASP A 44 -2.02 7.60 0.64
N ILE A 45 -2.70 6.68 -0.05
CA ILE A 45 -2.09 5.60 -0.83
C ILE A 45 -1.10 6.17 -1.84
N GLY A 46 -1.53 7.15 -2.65
CA GLY A 46 -0.66 7.81 -3.63
C GLY A 46 0.52 8.55 -2.98
N ALA A 47 0.30 9.21 -1.84
CA ALA A 47 1.37 9.86 -1.08
C ALA A 47 2.41 8.86 -0.56
N ILE A 48 1.98 7.70 -0.04
CA ILE A 48 2.88 6.65 0.45
C ILE A 48 3.66 6.02 -0.71
N ILE A 49 2.99 5.69 -1.83
CA ILE A 49 3.64 5.16 -3.05
C ILE A 49 4.74 6.11 -3.53
N LYS A 50 4.44 7.41 -3.58
CA LYS A 50 5.39 8.43 -4.01
C LYS A 50 6.55 8.58 -3.03
N TYR A 51 6.27 8.59 -1.72
CA TYR A 51 7.27 8.71 -0.66
C TYR A 51 8.24 7.53 -0.62
N LYS A 52 7.74 6.31 -0.78
CA LYS A 52 8.54 5.08 -0.82
C LYS A 52 9.14 4.78 -2.20
N HIS A 53 8.81 5.60 -3.19
CA HIS A 53 9.25 5.44 -4.58
C HIS A 53 8.90 4.08 -5.18
N PHE A 54 7.71 3.53 -4.89
CA PHE A 54 7.28 2.27 -5.48
C PHE A 54 7.08 2.39 -6.98
N ARG A 55 7.62 1.45 -7.75
CA ARG A 55 7.57 1.47 -9.23
C ARG A 55 6.81 0.32 -9.86
N SER A 56 6.54 -0.75 -9.10
CA SER A 56 5.86 -1.95 -9.60
C SER A 56 4.59 -2.20 -8.78
N PRO A 57 3.39 -1.95 -9.35
CA PRO A 57 2.14 -2.31 -8.70
C PRO A 57 2.06 -3.78 -8.33
N PHE A 58 2.59 -4.67 -9.18
CA PHE A 58 2.59 -6.11 -8.93
C PHE A 58 3.40 -6.46 -7.67
N ASN A 59 4.64 -5.97 -7.57
CA ASN A 59 5.49 -6.24 -6.41
C ASN A 59 4.86 -5.63 -5.14
N THR A 60 4.38 -4.38 -5.22
CA THR A 60 3.71 -3.75 -4.09
C THR A 60 2.48 -4.56 -3.64
N PHE A 61 1.70 -5.09 -4.57
CA PHE A 61 0.54 -5.92 -4.22
C PHE A 61 0.94 -7.24 -3.56
N ASP A 62 1.93 -7.94 -4.11
CA ASP A 62 2.44 -9.21 -3.57
C ASP A 62 3.07 -9.00 -2.18
N ASP A 63 3.83 -7.92 -1.99
CA ASP A 63 4.41 -7.55 -0.70
C ASP A 63 3.30 -7.30 0.34
N LEU A 64 2.23 -6.58 -0.02
CA LEU A 64 1.09 -6.36 0.88
C LEU A 64 0.36 -7.67 1.22
N LYS A 65 0.18 -8.58 0.25
CA LYS A 65 -0.39 -9.91 0.50
C LYS A 65 0.49 -10.70 1.48
N SER A 66 1.81 -10.64 1.33
CA SER A 66 2.76 -11.30 2.24
C SER A 66 2.68 -10.77 3.69
N MET A 67 2.24 -9.53 3.88
CA MET A 67 1.98 -8.92 5.19
C MET A 67 0.59 -9.29 5.77
N GLY A 68 -0.20 -10.11 5.07
CA GLY A 68 -1.50 -10.61 5.53
C GLY A 68 -2.70 -9.79 5.07
N PHE A 69 -2.56 -8.95 4.05
CA PHE A 69 -3.66 -8.18 3.46
C PHE A 69 -4.35 -8.94 2.32
N ASP A 70 -4.99 -10.07 2.64
CA ASP A 70 -5.54 -10.98 1.62
C ASP A 70 -6.76 -10.44 0.83
N ASN A 71 -7.45 -9.42 1.34
CA ASN A 71 -8.70 -8.92 0.74
C ASN A 71 -8.56 -7.56 0.06
N ILE A 72 -7.35 -7.13 -0.28
CA ILE A 72 -7.11 -5.88 -1.02
C ILE A 72 -7.39 -6.04 -2.51
N ASP A 73 -7.88 -4.97 -3.13
CA ASP A 73 -8.21 -4.89 -4.55
C ASP A 73 -7.05 -4.26 -5.33
N PHE A 74 -6.63 -4.91 -6.42
CA PHE A 74 -5.55 -4.41 -7.27
C PHE A 74 -5.91 -3.10 -7.98
N SER A 75 -7.19 -2.89 -8.32
CA SER A 75 -7.65 -1.67 -8.98
C SER A 75 -7.46 -0.43 -8.11
N VAL A 76 -7.70 -0.54 -6.79
CA VAL A 76 -7.45 0.53 -5.82
C VAL A 76 -5.97 0.88 -5.75
N LEU A 77 -5.09 -0.12 -5.89
CA LEU A 77 -3.64 0.10 -5.90
C LEU A 77 -3.24 0.88 -7.16
N LEU A 78 -3.75 0.47 -8.32
CA LEU A 78 -3.52 1.16 -9.59
C LEU A 78 -3.99 2.62 -9.55
N GLU A 79 -5.15 2.88 -8.95
CA GLU A 79 -5.63 4.23 -8.74
C GLU A 79 -4.66 5.03 -7.86
N GLY A 80 -4.17 4.43 -6.78
CA GLY A 80 -3.11 4.97 -5.94
C GLY A 80 -1.84 5.34 -6.71
N PHE A 81 -1.39 4.48 -7.62
CA PHE A 81 -0.26 4.79 -8.51
C PHE A 81 -0.57 5.95 -9.46
N SER A 82 -1.82 6.06 -9.95
CA SER A 82 -2.28 7.23 -10.71
C SER A 82 -2.21 8.52 -9.89
N TYR A 83 -2.58 8.49 -8.61
CA TYR A 83 -2.40 9.64 -7.70
C TYR A 83 -0.92 9.99 -7.50
N ALA A 84 -0.03 9.00 -7.50
CA ALA A 84 1.41 9.19 -7.28
C ALA A 84 2.14 9.75 -8.53
N TYR A 85 1.79 9.24 -9.72
CA TYR A 85 2.56 9.44 -10.96
C TYR A 85 1.76 10.04 -12.12
N GLY A 86 0.45 10.21 -11.97
CA GLY A 86 -0.44 10.76 -12.99
C GLY A 86 -1.13 9.69 -13.83
N ILE A 87 -2.16 10.12 -14.55
CA ILE A 87 -2.98 9.23 -15.40
C ILE A 87 -2.19 8.69 -16.60
N ASP A 88 -1.27 9.49 -17.16
CA ASP A 88 -0.44 9.08 -18.30
C ASP A 88 0.44 7.87 -17.95
N TRP A 89 0.98 7.85 -16.72
CA TRP A 89 1.74 6.71 -16.20
C TRP A 89 0.88 5.46 -16.13
N LEU A 90 -0.38 5.61 -15.69
CA LEU A 90 -1.30 4.48 -15.59
C LEU A 90 -1.66 3.93 -16.98
N GLU A 91 -1.88 4.80 -17.96
CA GLU A 91 -2.15 4.42 -19.34
C GLU A 91 -0.99 3.63 -19.95
N GLU A 92 0.25 4.11 -19.77
CA GLU A 92 1.47 3.41 -20.23
C GLU A 92 1.60 2.04 -19.57
N PHE A 93 1.42 1.98 -18.25
CA PHE A 93 1.45 0.73 -17.49
C PHE A 93 0.42 -0.29 -18.02
N PHE A 94 -0.81 0.14 -18.32
CA PHE A 94 -1.84 -0.74 -18.90
C PHE A 94 -1.43 -1.27 -20.28
N LYS A 95 -0.89 -0.42 -21.16
CA LYS A 95 -0.44 -0.82 -22.50
C LYS A 95 0.66 -1.88 -22.43
N GLU A 96 1.61 -1.72 -21.51
CA GLU A 96 2.75 -2.63 -21.37
C GLU A 96 2.41 -3.96 -20.69
N ASN A 97 1.36 -3.99 -19.87
CA ASN A 97 1.11 -5.12 -18.95
C ASN A 97 -0.24 -5.84 -19.15
N GLN A 98 -0.92 -5.66 -20.29
CA GLN A 98 -2.24 -6.24 -20.56
C GLN A 98 -2.35 -7.74 -20.24
N GLU A 99 -1.39 -8.55 -20.67
CA GLU A 99 -1.42 -10.00 -20.43
C GLU A 99 -1.24 -10.37 -18.95
N LYS A 100 -0.43 -9.62 -18.19
CA LYS A 100 -0.27 -9.84 -16.75
C LYS A 100 -1.52 -9.42 -15.98
N LEU A 101 -2.18 -8.35 -16.41
CA LEU A 101 -3.38 -7.81 -15.76
C LEU A 101 -4.56 -8.79 -15.77
N ARG A 102 -4.64 -9.69 -16.77
CA ARG A 102 -5.63 -10.78 -16.81
C ARG A 102 -5.60 -11.73 -15.62
N ARG A 103 -4.58 -11.67 -14.76
CA ARG A 103 -4.49 -12.50 -13.54
C ARG A 103 -5.19 -11.86 -12.34
N TYR A 104 -5.54 -10.58 -12.43
CA TYR A 104 -6.11 -9.78 -11.35
C TYR A 104 -7.59 -9.43 -11.58
N TYR A 105 -8.14 -9.79 -12.75
CA TYR A 105 -9.53 -9.60 -13.18
C TYR A 105 -10.05 -10.90 -13.80
#